data_AF-A0AAQ0BWR0-F1
#
_entry.id   AF-A0AAQ0BWR0-F1
#
_cell.length_a   1.000
_cell.length_b   1.000
_cell.length_c   1.000
_cell.angle_alpha   90.00
_cell.angle_beta   90.00
_cell.angle_gamma   90.00
#
_symmetry.space_group_name_H-M   'P 1'
#
loop_
_entity.id
_entity.type
_entity.pdbx_description
1 polymer ?
#
loop_
_entity_poly.entity_id
_entity_poly.type
_entity_poly.pdbx_seq_one_letter_code
_entity_poly.pdbx_strand_id
1 'polypeptide(L)'
;MKSLISGLIDAAIGFFFEQGGTNKPAARTDASPTRRSSHAGPSARPVKRSGDSRSHSAHHRQDPAASKRPDTSIREASIADALAHASYEPVMDGDADPGEVIWTWVPFQEDASVGKDRPAVVIGAQGEGVYILQLTSKDHTRDADQEAAAGRYWFDIGSGAWDSKGRPSEVRLDRALWVKATEVRREGSILPRATWQRIVDALEDHHRSHGE
;
A
#
# COMPACT_ATOMS: atom_id res chain seq x y z
N MET A 1 22.72 23.72 25.22
CA MET A 1 23.11 22.36 25.66
C MET A 1 22.76 21.39 24.55
N LYS A 2 23.72 20.55 24.14
CA LYS A 2 23.66 19.61 23.01
C LYS A 2 23.09 18.26 23.48
N SER A 3 22.19 17.65 22.70
CA SER A 3 21.92 16.20 22.61
C SER A 3 20.88 16.03 21.49
N LEU A 4 21.06 15.43 20.30
CA LEU A 4 21.80 14.25 19.81
C LEU A 4 21.46 12.96 20.54
N ILE A 5 20.37 12.30 20.11
CA ILE A 5 20.26 10.83 20.04
C ILE A 5 19.50 10.43 18.77
N SER A 6 20.23 9.85 17.83
CA SER A 6 19.75 9.07 16.69
C SER A 6 19.20 7.73 17.17
N GLY A 7 18.15 7.22 16.50
CA GLY A 7 17.62 5.88 16.72
C GLY A 7 16.92 5.33 15.48
N LEU A 8 17.71 4.79 14.56
CA LEU A 8 17.31 3.70 13.65
C LEU A 8 17.03 2.45 14.49
N ILE A 9 16.03 1.63 14.12
CA ILE A 9 16.09 0.15 14.17
C ILE A 9 14.83 -0.46 13.51
N ASP A 10 15.11 -1.12 12.37
CA ASP A 10 14.62 -2.40 11.85
C ASP A 10 13.14 -2.69 11.60
N ALA A 11 12.77 -2.56 10.32
CA ALA A 11 11.70 -3.32 9.67
C ALA A 11 12.20 -4.74 9.34
N ALA A 12 11.72 -5.74 10.09
CA ALA A 12 11.89 -7.14 9.76
C ALA A 12 10.71 -7.62 8.89
N ILE A 13 10.93 -7.73 7.58
CA ILE A 13 10.04 -8.44 6.66
C ILE A 13 10.46 -9.92 6.66
N GLY A 14 9.72 -10.72 7.44
CA GLY A 14 9.84 -12.18 7.43
C GLY A 14 8.93 -12.79 6.38
N PHE A 15 9.53 -13.31 5.31
CA PHE A 15 8.90 -14.17 4.31
C PHE A 15 9.00 -15.62 4.82
N PHE A 16 7.88 -16.25 5.16
CA PHE A 16 7.84 -17.71 5.34
C PHE A 16 6.72 -18.29 4.48
N PHE A 17 7.18 -19.10 3.53
CA PHE A 17 6.40 -19.93 2.64
C PHE A 17 6.24 -21.33 3.28
N GLU A 18 5.27 -22.07 2.76
CA GLU A 18 5.24 -23.55 2.74
C GLU A 18 4.43 -24.31 3.83
N GLN A 19 3.19 -24.66 3.42
CA GLN A 19 2.52 -25.98 3.50
C GLN A 19 2.09 -26.60 4.86
N GLY A 20 0.77 -26.73 5.02
CA GLY A 20 0.07 -28.02 4.95
C GLY A 20 0.16 -29.04 6.11
N GLY A 21 -0.96 -29.23 6.81
CA GLY A 21 -1.58 -30.57 6.91
C GLY A 21 -1.39 -31.45 8.16
N THR A 22 -2.48 -31.57 8.94
CA THR A 22 -3.05 -32.77 9.60
C THR A 22 -2.44 -33.38 10.89
N ASN A 23 -3.27 -33.29 11.95
CA ASN A 23 -3.61 -34.23 13.04
C ASN A 23 -2.70 -35.43 13.43
N LYS A 24 -2.24 -35.40 14.70
CA LYS A 24 -2.38 -36.33 15.87
C LYS A 24 -2.45 -37.88 15.68
N PRO A 25 -2.14 -38.69 16.74
CA PRO A 25 -1.04 -39.65 16.71
C PRO A 25 -1.47 -41.09 17.06
N ALA A 26 -0.61 -42.08 16.82
CA ALA A 26 -0.67 -43.35 17.55
C ALA A 26 0.65 -44.12 17.54
N ALA A 27 1.08 -44.46 18.76
CA ALA A 27 1.55 -45.77 19.17
C ALA A 27 2.91 -46.32 18.65
N ARG A 28 3.78 -46.48 19.66
CA ARG A 28 4.46 -47.73 20.06
C ARG A 28 5.92 -47.97 19.63
N THR A 29 6.63 -48.48 20.64
CA THR A 29 7.83 -49.32 20.69
C THR A 29 9.20 -48.67 20.53
N ASP A 30 9.83 -48.46 21.70
CA ASP A 30 11.27 -48.37 21.91
C ASP A 30 11.97 -49.71 21.58
N ALA A 31 12.96 -49.65 20.69
CA ALA A 31 14.07 -50.60 20.63
C ALA A 31 15.27 -49.94 19.92
N SER A 32 16.34 -49.67 20.67
CA SER A 32 17.71 -49.52 20.15
C SER A 32 18.28 -50.90 19.72
N PRO A 33 19.41 -51.07 18.99
CA PRO A 33 20.58 -50.17 18.94
C PRO A 33 21.43 -50.14 17.62
N THR A 34 22.41 -49.22 17.60
CA THR A 34 23.75 -49.26 16.97
C THR A 34 23.91 -49.63 15.48
N ARG A 35 24.39 -48.67 14.66
CA ARG A 35 25.60 -48.89 13.85
C ARG A 35 26.29 -47.63 13.33
N ARG A 36 27.59 -47.59 13.64
CA ARG A 36 28.68 -46.76 13.12
C ARG A 36 28.87 -47.00 11.61
N SER A 37 29.13 -45.93 10.85
CA SER A 37 30.14 -45.95 9.78
C SER A 37 30.50 -44.54 9.32
N SER A 38 31.58 -44.05 9.91
CA SER A 38 32.50 -43.05 9.37
C SER A 38 33.11 -43.53 8.04
N HIS A 39 33.12 -42.70 6.99
CA HIS A 39 34.13 -42.76 5.92
C HIS A 39 34.61 -41.33 5.63
N ALA A 40 35.90 -41.13 5.84
CA ALA A 40 36.62 -39.89 5.64
C ALA A 40 37.67 -40.07 4.53
N GLY A 41 37.78 -39.05 3.68
CA GLY A 41 38.99 -38.65 2.95
C GLY A 41 39.07 -39.02 1.46
N PRO A 42 40.00 -38.42 0.67
CA PRO A 42 40.89 -37.29 1.01
C PRO A 42 41.10 -36.23 -0.12
N SER A 43 41.80 -35.16 0.27
CA SER A 43 42.79 -34.36 -0.51
C SER A 43 42.37 -33.60 -1.79
N ALA A 44 42.48 -32.26 -1.74
CA ALA A 44 43.55 -31.53 -2.43
C ALA A 44 43.57 -30.04 -2.02
N ARG A 45 44.77 -29.50 -1.85
CA ARG A 45 45.11 -28.13 -1.41
C ARG A 45 45.52 -27.29 -2.64
N PRO A 46 45.90 -26.00 -2.50
CA PRO A 46 45.20 -24.85 -3.05
C PRO A 46 45.88 -24.22 -4.29
N VAL A 47 45.12 -23.52 -5.13
CA VAL A 47 45.68 -22.68 -6.20
C VAL A 47 45.33 -21.21 -5.91
N LYS A 48 46.35 -20.39 -5.70
CA LYS A 48 46.24 -18.93 -5.64
C LYS A 48 45.99 -18.38 -7.05
N ARG A 49 44.96 -17.56 -7.22
CA ARG A 49 44.93 -16.54 -8.29
C ARG A 49 44.52 -15.20 -7.71
N SER A 50 45.42 -14.26 -7.95
CA SER A 50 45.37 -12.84 -7.69
C SER A 50 44.37 -12.14 -8.60
N GLY A 51 43.78 -11.05 -8.09
CA GLY A 51 43.19 -9.97 -8.89
C GLY A 51 41.77 -10.21 -9.35
N ASP A 52 40.80 -9.58 -8.68
CA ASP A 52 40.26 -8.31 -9.17
C ASP A 52 39.31 -7.75 -8.11
N SER A 53 39.56 -6.52 -7.69
CA SER A 53 38.71 -5.73 -6.81
C SER A 53 37.41 -5.43 -7.54
N ARG A 54 36.45 -6.35 -7.45
CA ARG A 54 35.06 -6.10 -7.80
C ARG A 54 34.52 -5.01 -6.89
N SER A 55 34.48 -3.81 -7.45
CA SER A 55 33.63 -2.72 -7.04
C SER A 55 32.29 -3.29 -6.59
N HIS A 56 32.08 -3.28 -5.29
CA HIS A 56 30.77 -3.51 -4.71
C HIS A 56 29.93 -2.33 -5.16
N SER A 57 29.35 -2.45 -6.35
CA SER A 57 28.20 -1.67 -6.74
C SER A 57 27.17 -2.00 -5.67
N ALA A 58 27.08 -1.10 -4.69
CA ALA A 58 25.99 -1.07 -3.76
C ALA A 58 24.76 -1.05 -4.65
N HIS A 59 24.10 -2.21 -4.77
CA HIS A 59 22.74 -2.28 -5.24
C HIS A 59 21.97 -1.45 -4.22
N HIS A 60 21.86 -0.16 -4.50
CA HIS A 60 20.84 0.71 -3.98
C HIS A 60 19.57 -0.06 -4.26
N ARG A 61 19.05 -0.75 -3.24
CA ARG A 61 17.72 -1.34 -3.28
C ARG A 61 16.80 -0.14 -3.46
N GLN A 62 16.54 0.22 -4.70
CA GLN A 62 15.42 1.07 -5.03
C GLN A 62 14.23 0.37 -4.43
N ASP A 63 13.57 1.03 -3.49
CA ASP A 63 12.33 0.55 -2.93
C ASP A 63 11.37 0.33 -4.11
N PRO A 64 10.96 -0.91 -4.44
CA PRO A 64 10.16 -1.18 -5.64
C PRO A 64 8.79 -0.52 -5.59
N ALA A 65 8.44 0.11 -4.45
CA ALA A 65 7.25 0.90 -4.25
C ALA A 65 7.33 2.34 -4.77
N ALA A 66 8.47 2.85 -5.23
CA ALA A 66 8.57 4.22 -5.76
C ALA A 66 9.09 4.22 -7.21
N SER A 67 8.20 4.42 -8.17
CA SER A 67 8.58 4.58 -9.58
C SER A 67 8.65 6.06 -9.96
N LYS A 68 9.47 6.40 -10.96
CA LYS A 68 9.37 7.71 -11.61
C LYS A 68 7.95 7.92 -12.14
N ARG A 69 7.48 9.16 -12.08
CA ARG A 69 6.16 9.56 -12.56
C ARG A 69 5.94 9.10 -14.01
N PRO A 70 4.96 8.24 -14.28
CA PRO A 70 4.53 7.99 -15.66
C PRO A 70 3.92 9.28 -16.24
N ASP A 71 3.87 9.41 -17.55
CA ASP A 71 3.08 10.48 -18.16
C ASP A 71 1.60 10.17 -17.84
N THR A 72 1.03 10.91 -16.89
CA THR A 72 -0.34 10.75 -16.41
C THR A 72 -0.95 12.11 -16.12
N SER A 73 -2.24 12.20 -16.44
CA SER A 73 -3.16 13.28 -16.17
C SER A 73 -3.42 13.56 -14.67
N ILE A 74 -2.92 12.71 -13.76
CA ILE A 74 -3.21 12.86 -12.33
C ILE A 74 -2.69 14.20 -11.78
N ARG A 75 -3.57 14.90 -11.08
CA ARG A 75 -3.28 16.20 -10.44
C ARG A 75 -4.05 16.33 -9.13
N GLU A 76 -3.60 17.22 -8.27
CA GLU A 76 -4.39 17.60 -7.10
C GLU A 76 -5.60 18.45 -7.51
N ALA A 77 -6.71 18.24 -6.82
CA ALA A 77 -7.95 18.99 -7.00
C ALA A 77 -8.37 19.57 -5.64
N SER A 78 -9.14 20.67 -5.65
CA SER A 78 -9.69 21.19 -4.41
C SER A 78 -10.79 20.25 -3.90
N ILE A 79 -10.92 20.14 -2.58
CA ILE A 79 -12.00 19.34 -1.97
C ILE A 79 -13.37 19.88 -2.37
N ALA A 80 -13.51 21.21 -2.46
CA ALA A 80 -14.75 21.86 -2.90
C ALA A 80 -15.16 21.44 -4.33
N ASP A 81 -14.22 21.37 -5.27
CA ASP A 81 -14.48 20.94 -6.65
C ASP A 81 -14.86 19.46 -6.70
N ALA A 82 -14.14 18.62 -5.95
CA ALA A 82 -14.46 17.20 -5.85
C ALA A 82 -15.86 16.94 -5.26
N LEU A 83 -16.24 17.69 -4.22
CA LEU A 83 -17.58 17.63 -3.61
C LEU A 83 -18.68 18.13 -4.55
N ALA A 84 -18.43 19.21 -5.30
CA ALA A 84 -19.39 19.75 -6.26
C ALA A 84 -19.76 18.74 -7.37
N HIS A 85 -18.86 17.78 -7.63
CA HIS A 85 -19.04 16.72 -8.62
C HIS A 85 -19.30 15.34 -8.00
N ALA A 86 -19.54 15.27 -6.70
CA ALA A 86 -19.78 14.01 -6.00
C ALA A 86 -21.08 13.34 -6.47
N SER A 87 -20.99 12.06 -6.81
CA SER A 87 -22.12 11.25 -7.29
C SER A 87 -21.86 9.76 -7.01
N TYR A 88 -22.93 8.96 -7.01
CA TYR A 88 -22.81 7.50 -6.87
C TYR A 88 -23.55 6.83 -8.01
N GLU A 89 -22.78 6.42 -9.01
CA GLU A 89 -23.23 5.82 -10.26
C GLU A 89 -22.24 4.73 -10.73
N PRO A 90 -21.93 3.72 -9.91
CA PRO A 90 -20.90 2.74 -10.25
C PRO A 90 -21.35 1.80 -11.37
N VAL A 91 -20.52 1.62 -12.39
CA VAL A 91 -20.72 0.66 -13.48
C VAL A 91 -19.41 -0.09 -13.75
N MET A 92 -19.43 -1.42 -13.61
CA MET A 92 -18.24 -2.25 -13.87
C MET A 92 -18.06 -2.51 -15.38
N ASP A 93 -17.65 -1.51 -16.15
CA ASP A 93 -17.56 -1.56 -17.62
C ASP A 93 -16.15 -1.45 -18.21
N GLY A 94 -15.15 -1.17 -17.39
CA GLY A 94 -13.76 -0.95 -17.74
C GLY A 94 -13.25 0.44 -17.32
N ASP A 95 -14.15 1.41 -17.20
CA ASP A 95 -13.85 2.81 -16.85
C ASP A 95 -14.10 3.10 -15.36
N ALA A 96 -13.36 4.06 -14.80
CA ALA A 96 -13.53 4.40 -13.40
C ALA A 96 -14.80 5.23 -13.18
N ASP A 97 -15.70 4.73 -12.34
CA ASP A 97 -16.97 5.41 -12.03
C ASP A 97 -17.14 5.83 -10.56
N PRO A 98 -17.91 6.90 -10.29
CA PRO A 98 -18.23 7.34 -8.93
C PRO A 98 -18.93 6.24 -8.12
N GLY A 99 -18.34 5.90 -6.97
CA GLY A 99 -18.80 4.77 -6.14
C GLY A 99 -17.92 3.53 -6.24
N GLU A 100 -16.89 3.54 -7.08
CA GLU A 100 -15.95 2.43 -7.20
C GLU A 100 -14.66 2.63 -6.39
N VAL A 101 -14.01 1.53 -6.04
CA VAL A 101 -12.61 1.52 -5.62
C VAL A 101 -11.77 1.07 -6.80
N ILE A 102 -10.78 1.86 -7.19
CA ILE A 102 -9.90 1.63 -8.34
C ILE A 102 -8.43 1.54 -7.90
N TRP A 103 -7.56 1.05 -8.78
CA TRP A 103 -6.11 1.12 -8.61
C TRP A 103 -5.50 2.07 -9.62
N THR A 104 -4.73 3.04 -9.12
CA THR A 104 -4.04 4.02 -9.94
C THR A 104 -2.71 4.43 -9.34
N TRP A 105 -1.86 5.05 -10.16
CA TRP A 105 -0.61 5.64 -9.69
C TRP A 105 -0.91 6.92 -8.93
N VAL A 106 -0.50 6.99 -7.66
CA VAL A 106 -0.69 8.16 -6.81
C VAL A 106 0.67 8.78 -6.47
N PRO A 107 0.88 10.08 -6.78
CA PRO A 107 2.13 10.77 -6.44
C PRO A 107 2.31 10.88 -4.92
N PHE A 108 3.56 10.86 -4.47
CA PHE A 108 3.88 11.26 -3.10
C PHE A 108 3.62 12.75 -2.92
N GLN A 109 3.35 13.17 -1.69
CA GLN A 109 2.98 14.56 -1.40
C GLN A 109 4.23 15.46 -1.39
N GLU A 110 5.35 14.92 -0.91
CA GLU A 110 6.62 15.62 -0.75
C GLU A 110 7.36 15.77 -2.09
N ASP A 111 7.14 14.82 -3.00
CA ASP A 111 7.75 14.81 -4.33
C ASP A 111 6.79 14.16 -5.33
N ALA A 112 6.12 14.98 -6.14
CA ALA A 112 5.19 14.52 -7.16
C ALA A 112 5.88 13.86 -8.38
N SER A 113 7.22 13.84 -8.44
CA SER A 113 7.98 13.12 -9.47
C SER A 113 8.09 11.62 -9.20
N VAL A 114 7.76 11.21 -7.97
CA VAL A 114 7.72 9.81 -7.55
C VAL A 114 6.35 9.46 -6.97
N GLY A 115 5.99 8.20 -7.04
CA GLY A 115 4.70 7.74 -6.58
C GLY A 115 4.60 6.23 -6.63
N LYS A 116 3.42 5.73 -6.28
CA LYS A 116 3.16 4.29 -6.22
C LYS A 116 1.74 3.96 -6.63
N ASP A 117 1.53 2.73 -7.06
CA ASP A 117 0.21 2.19 -7.31
C ASP A 117 -0.56 2.02 -5.99
N ARG A 118 -1.77 2.57 -5.91
CA ARG A 118 -2.59 2.52 -4.69
C ARG A 118 -4.07 2.34 -5.02
N PRO A 119 -4.81 1.69 -4.10
CA PRO A 119 -6.26 1.77 -4.13
C PRO A 119 -6.73 3.20 -3.84
N ALA A 120 -7.78 3.64 -4.53
CA ALA A 120 -8.43 4.92 -4.32
C ALA A 120 -9.94 4.76 -4.53
N VAL A 121 -10.76 5.49 -3.76
CA VAL A 121 -12.20 5.56 -3.98
C VAL A 121 -12.51 6.68 -4.96
N VAL A 122 -13.37 6.42 -5.93
CA VAL A 122 -13.91 7.44 -6.84
C VAL A 122 -15.12 8.08 -6.17
N ILE A 123 -15.06 9.40 -5.98
CA ILE A 123 -16.12 10.16 -5.31
C ILE A 123 -17.00 10.93 -6.30
N GLY A 124 -16.51 11.25 -7.49
CA GLY A 124 -17.24 12.05 -8.46
C GLY A 124 -16.58 12.06 -9.82
N ALA A 125 -17.28 12.60 -10.83
CA ALA A 125 -16.78 12.68 -12.20
C ALA A 125 -17.04 14.06 -12.79
N GLN A 126 -16.11 14.55 -13.61
CA GLN A 126 -16.24 15.79 -14.37
C GLN A 126 -15.43 15.69 -15.67
N GLY A 127 -16.11 15.91 -16.80
CA GLY A 127 -15.48 15.83 -18.12
C GLY A 127 -15.01 14.41 -18.43
N GLU A 128 -13.73 14.27 -18.80
CA GLU A 128 -13.11 12.98 -19.15
C GLU A 128 -12.46 12.27 -17.96
N GLY A 129 -12.64 12.77 -16.74
CA GLY A 129 -11.97 12.24 -15.57
C GLY A 129 -12.79 12.25 -14.32
N VAL A 130 -12.16 11.73 -13.28
CA VAL A 130 -12.79 11.42 -12.00
C VAL A 130 -12.00 11.97 -10.84
N TYR A 131 -12.72 12.32 -9.78
CA TYR A 131 -12.17 12.71 -8.49
C TYR A 131 -12.03 11.49 -7.60
N ILE A 132 -10.85 11.35 -7.01
CA ILE A 132 -10.50 10.20 -6.19
C ILE A 132 -9.90 10.60 -4.86
N LEU A 133 -10.12 9.77 -3.84
CA LEU A 133 -9.47 9.85 -2.54
C LEU A 133 -8.61 8.61 -2.31
N GLN A 134 -7.40 8.82 -1.80
CA GLN A 134 -6.43 7.75 -1.56
C GLN A 134 -6.90 6.82 -0.43
N LEU A 135 -6.75 5.51 -0.63
CA LEU A 135 -6.95 4.50 0.41
C LEU A 135 -5.63 3.97 0.99
N THR A 136 -5.70 3.51 2.23
CA THR A 136 -4.65 2.78 2.93
C THR A 136 -5.25 1.68 3.80
N SER A 137 -4.49 0.62 4.09
CA SER A 137 -4.84 -0.37 5.12
C SER A 137 -3.91 -0.26 6.34
N LYS A 138 -3.14 0.83 6.43
CA LYS A 138 -2.43 1.20 7.67
C LYS A 138 -3.48 1.83 8.58
N ASP A 139 -3.57 1.32 9.80
CA ASP A 139 -4.38 1.90 10.87
C ASP A 139 -3.69 3.16 11.39
N HIS A 140 -4.37 4.29 11.28
CA HIS A 140 -3.94 5.60 11.76
C HIS A 140 -4.71 6.08 13.00
N THR A 141 -5.53 5.22 13.62
CA THR A 141 -6.29 5.58 14.83
C THR A 141 -5.36 5.98 15.98
N ARG A 142 -4.21 5.32 16.13
CA ARG A 142 -3.26 5.55 17.23
C ARG A 142 -2.33 6.73 17.00
N ASP A 143 -2.10 7.11 15.75
CA ASP A 143 -1.25 8.25 15.37
C ASP A 143 -2.06 9.44 14.82
N ALA A 144 -3.39 9.43 14.99
CA ALA A 144 -4.32 10.45 14.48
C ALA A 144 -3.89 11.89 14.82
N ASP A 145 -3.50 12.18 16.07
CA ASP A 145 -3.05 13.52 16.47
C ASP A 145 -1.75 13.93 15.76
N GLN A 146 -0.84 12.97 15.54
CA GLN A 146 0.41 13.21 14.82
C GLN A 146 0.16 13.41 13.31
N GLU A 147 -0.75 12.63 12.73
CA GLU A 147 -1.19 12.78 11.34
C GLU A 147 -1.86 14.13 11.12
N ALA A 148 -2.79 14.53 12.00
CA ALA A 148 -3.48 15.81 11.95
C ALA A 148 -2.53 17.00 12.13
N ALA A 149 -1.53 16.90 13.02
CA ALA A 149 -0.47 17.90 13.16
C ALA A 149 0.38 18.05 11.88
N ALA A 150 0.45 17.01 11.06
CA ALA A 150 1.07 17.03 9.74
C ALA A 150 0.07 17.33 8.59
N GLY A 151 -1.15 17.75 8.92
CA GLY A 151 -2.19 18.11 7.97
C GLY A 151 -2.86 16.92 7.28
N ARG A 152 -2.71 15.70 7.79
CA ARG A 152 -3.27 14.48 7.22
C ARG A 152 -4.45 13.98 8.02
N TYR A 153 -5.54 13.69 7.34
CA TYR A 153 -6.80 13.27 7.97
C TYR A 153 -7.26 11.97 7.33
N TRP A 154 -7.40 10.94 8.16
CA TRP A 154 -7.79 9.60 7.74
C TRP A 154 -9.15 9.24 8.33
N PHE A 155 -9.98 8.55 7.54
CA PHE A 155 -11.32 8.14 7.94
C PHE A 155 -11.54 6.64 7.70
N ASP A 156 -12.02 5.94 8.72
CA ASP A 156 -12.30 4.51 8.68
C ASP A 156 -13.46 4.16 7.73
N ILE A 157 -13.16 3.33 6.74
CA ILE A 157 -14.17 2.79 5.81
C ILE A 157 -14.48 1.32 6.08
N GLY A 158 -13.72 0.68 6.98
CA GLY A 158 -13.86 -0.73 7.33
C GLY A 158 -13.21 -1.65 6.29
N SER A 159 -13.70 -2.90 6.21
CA SER A 159 -13.22 -3.90 5.25
C SER A 159 -14.22 -4.10 4.11
N GLY A 160 -13.72 -4.54 2.94
CA GLY A 160 -14.59 -4.96 1.84
C GLY A 160 -13.83 -5.53 0.66
N ALA A 161 -14.53 -5.74 -0.45
CA ALA A 161 -14.04 -6.48 -1.62
C ALA A 161 -12.82 -5.84 -2.30
N TRP A 162 -12.54 -4.56 -2.03
CA TRP A 162 -11.39 -3.84 -2.56
C TRP A 162 -10.04 -4.34 -2.00
N ASP A 163 -10.04 -4.97 -0.82
CA ASP A 163 -8.88 -5.64 -0.27
C ASP A 163 -9.13 -7.15 -0.21
N SER A 164 -8.40 -7.92 -1.01
CA SER A 164 -8.51 -9.38 -1.05
C SER A 164 -8.14 -10.08 0.26
N LYS A 165 -7.40 -9.39 1.15
CA LYS A 165 -7.10 -9.86 2.50
C LYS A 165 -8.16 -9.45 3.52
N GLY A 166 -9.17 -8.68 3.11
CA GLY A 166 -10.28 -8.22 3.96
C GLY A 166 -9.84 -7.31 5.11
N ARG A 167 -8.72 -6.59 4.96
CA ARG A 167 -8.20 -5.72 6.03
C ARG A 167 -9.05 -4.46 6.15
N PRO A 168 -9.25 -3.94 7.38
CA PRO A 168 -9.77 -2.60 7.57
C PRO A 168 -8.93 -1.59 6.79
N SER A 169 -9.62 -0.64 6.18
CA SER A 169 -9.04 0.39 5.33
C SER A 169 -9.54 1.76 5.77
N GLU A 170 -8.74 2.76 5.47
CA GLU A 170 -9.01 4.17 5.71
C GLU A 170 -8.88 4.96 4.40
N VAL A 171 -9.63 6.04 4.30
CA VAL A 171 -9.58 7.02 3.20
C VAL A 171 -8.98 8.33 3.68
N ARG A 172 -8.17 8.96 2.83
CA ARG A 172 -7.55 10.27 3.10
C ARG A 172 -8.51 11.41 2.73
N LEU A 173 -8.80 12.29 3.67
CA LEU A 173 -9.78 13.39 3.51
C LEU A 173 -9.16 14.73 3.12
N ASP A 174 -7.88 14.96 3.45
CA ASP A 174 -7.18 16.23 3.17
C ASP A 174 -6.71 16.37 1.72
N ARG A 175 -6.90 15.34 0.89
CA ARG A 175 -6.29 15.26 -0.43
C ARG A 175 -7.19 14.59 -1.46
N ALA A 176 -7.83 15.40 -2.30
CA ALA A 176 -8.49 14.94 -3.51
C ALA A 176 -7.55 15.03 -4.72
N LEU A 177 -7.65 14.03 -5.60
CA LEU A 177 -6.93 14.00 -6.87
C LEU A 177 -7.94 13.90 -8.01
N TRP A 178 -7.63 14.50 -9.15
CA TRP A 178 -8.33 14.26 -10.41
C TRP A 178 -7.45 13.43 -11.33
N VAL A 179 -8.02 12.44 -12.02
CA VAL A 179 -7.34 11.63 -13.04
C VAL A 179 -8.30 11.35 -14.19
N LYS A 180 -7.78 11.27 -15.42
CA LYS A 180 -8.55 10.83 -16.58
C LYS A 180 -9.03 9.40 -16.35
N ALA A 181 -10.31 9.12 -16.62
CA ALA A 181 -10.92 7.82 -16.30
C ALA A 181 -10.18 6.67 -16.99
N THR A 182 -9.76 6.88 -18.24
CA THR A 182 -9.04 5.89 -19.06
C THR A 182 -7.59 5.61 -18.61
N GLU A 183 -7.03 6.39 -17.69
CA GLU A 183 -5.67 6.18 -17.16
C GLU A 183 -5.66 5.34 -15.87
N VAL A 184 -6.83 4.97 -15.38
CA VAL A 184 -6.99 4.06 -14.25
C VAL A 184 -6.56 2.66 -14.68
N ARG A 185 -5.71 2.01 -13.89
CA ARG A 185 -5.00 0.80 -14.32
C ARG A 185 -5.80 -0.47 -14.13
N ARG A 186 -6.69 -0.47 -13.14
CA ARG A 186 -7.53 -1.62 -12.79
C ARG A 186 -8.74 -1.13 -12.03
N GLU A 187 -9.91 -1.48 -12.54
CA GLU A 187 -11.14 -1.44 -11.77
C GLU A 187 -11.03 -2.41 -10.59
N GLY A 188 -11.37 -1.92 -9.40
CA GLY A 188 -11.42 -2.74 -8.20
C GLY A 188 -12.82 -3.30 -7.99
N SER A 189 -13.57 -2.66 -7.11
CA SER A 189 -14.87 -3.16 -6.67
C SER A 189 -15.82 -2.01 -6.39
N ILE A 190 -17.11 -2.23 -6.60
CA ILE A 190 -18.15 -1.30 -6.16
C ILE A 190 -18.13 -1.16 -4.64
N LEU A 191 -18.02 0.09 -4.16
CA LEU A 191 -18.13 0.42 -2.75
C LEU A 191 -19.61 0.40 -2.34
N PRO A 192 -19.99 -0.18 -1.19
CA PRO A 192 -21.38 -0.10 -0.73
C PRO A 192 -21.83 1.35 -0.61
N ARG A 193 -23.01 1.70 -1.14
CA ARG A 193 -23.56 3.07 -1.13
C ARG A 193 -23.51 3.74 0.25
N ALA A 194 -23.82 3.00 1.30
CA ALA A 194 -23.77 3.52 2.68
C ALA A 194 -22.34 3.87 3.13
N THR A 195 -21.33 3.13 2.69
CA THR A 195 -19.92 3.45 2.96
C THR A 195 -19.48 4.65 2.14
N TRP A 196 -19.85 4.71 0.86
CA TRP A 196 -19.57 5.86 0.01
C TRP A 196 -20.17 7.16 0.60
N GLN A 197 -21.42 7.12 1.05
CA GLN A 197 -22.06 8.29 1.65
C GLN A 197 -21.31 8.77 2.90
N ARG A 198 -20.90 7.86 3.78
CA ARG A 198 -20.09 8.23 4.97
C ARG A 198 -18.77 8.89 4.60
N ILE A 199 -18.15 8.49 3.49
CA ILE A 199 -16.91 9.12 3.01
C ILE A 199 -17.20 10.55 2.56
N VAL A 200 -18.25 10.76 1.78
CA VAL A 200 -18.65 12.11 1.33
C VAL A 200 -19.00 13.00 2.51
N ASP A 201 -19.81 12.50 3.46
CA ASP A 201 -20.17 13.25 4.67
C ASP A 201 -18.91 13.64 5.48
N ALA A 202 -17.96 12.70 5.65
CA ALA A 202 -16.71 12.97 6.33
C ALA A 202 -15.82 13.97 5.58
N LEU A 203 -15.83 13.93 4.24
CA LEU A 203 -15.11 14.88 3.39
C LEU A 203 -15.71 16.29 3.48
N GLU A 204 -17.04 16.40 3.49
CA GLU A 204 -17.75 17.67 3.73
C GLU A 204 -17.44 18.26 5.09
N ASP A 205 -17.47 17.43 6.14
CA ASP A 205 -17.15 17.86 7.50
C ASP A 205 -15.69 18.29 7.62
N HIS A 206 -14.76 17.56 7.01
CA HIS A 206 -13.36 17.97 6.93
C HIS A 206 -13.20 19.32 6.21
N HIS A 207 -13.83 19.47 5.04
CA HIS A 207 -13.78 20.72 4.28
C HIS A 207 -14.36 21.91 5.07
N ARG A 208 -15.46 21.72 5.79
CA ARG A 208 -16.07 22.77 6.62
C ARG A 208 -15.19 23.18 7.80
N SER A 209 -14.45 22.23 8.38
CA SER A 209 -13.66 22.45 9.59
C SER A 209 -12.23 22.94 9.31
N HIS A 210 -11.69 22.68 8.12
CA HIS A 210 -10.30 22.96 7.78
C HIS A 210 -10.12 23.70 6.44
N GLY A 211 -11.19 23.90 5.67
CA GLY A 211 -11.15 24.58 4.37
C GLY A 211 -11.24 26.09 4.52
N GLU A 212 -10.22 26.78 4.00
CA GLU A 212 -10.27 28.18 3.54
C GLU A 212 -10.04 28.18 2.02
#